data_AF-A0A7C0Y056-F1
#
_entry.id   AF-A0A7C0Y056-F1
#
_cell.length_a   1.000
_cell.length_b   1.000
_cell.length_c   1.000
_cell.angle_alpha   90.00
_cell.angle_beta   90.00
_cell.angle_gamma   90.00
#
_symmetry.space_group_name_H-M   'P 1'
#
loop_
_entity.id
_entity.type
_entity.pdbx_description
1 polymer ?
#
loop_
_entity_poly.entity_id
_entity_poly.type
_entity_poly.pdbx_seq_one_letter_code
_entity_poly.pdbx_strand_id
1 'polypeptide(L)'
;MQRRSLNTLKNFLRSRANSLRKRPYLIRKFLNELVCLLGHEATVIVFGGRGSLDTIYSSEPRDLDLMVIVKDNVSKAEELIYNVKPRTLPADIIVLKLDTFNPCKGVLRNMLKKHIIIHDGLGIKSLIDKCVHVI
;
A
#
# COMPACT_ATOMS: atom_id res chain seq x y z
N MET A 1 39.52 -5.87 18.97
CA MET A 1 38.03 -6.00 18.91
C MET A 1 37.33 -5.00 17.98
N GLN A 2 37.82 -3.78 17.76
CA GLN A 2 37.14 -2.74 16.94
C GLN A 2 36.92 -3.08 15.44
N ARG A 3 37.83 -3.82 14.78
CA ARG A 3 37.69 -4.14 13.33
C ARG A 3 36.48 -5.03 13.00
N ARG A 4 36.03 -5.89 13.93
CA ARG A 4 34.87 -6.77 13.71
C ARG A 4 33.54 -6.00 13.73
N SER A 5 33.38 -4.98 14.59
CA SER A 5 32.13 -4.20 14.67
C SER A 5 31.95 -3.23 13.50
N LEU A 6 33.04 -2.71 12.93
CA LEU A 6 32.98 -1.87 11.73
C LEU A 6 32.53 -2.67 10.49
N ASN A 7 32.96 -3.93 10.39
CA ASN A 7 32.55 -4.82 9.30
C ASN A 7 31.08 -5.23 9.40
N THR A 8 30.56 -5.49 10.61
CA THR A 8 29.13 -5.82 10.79
C THR A 8 28.23 -4.63 10.47
N LEU A 9 28.57 -3.41 10.91
CA LEU A 9 27.82 -2.20 10.57
C LEU A 9 27.83 -1.95 9.06
N LYS A 10 29.00 -2.06 8.40
CA LYS A 10 29.12 -1.90 6.95
C LYS A 10 28.26 -2.91 6.19
N ASN A 11 28.22 -4.16 6.64
CA ASN A 11 27.38 -5.19 6.03
C ASN A 11 25.89 -4.91 6.24
N PHE A 12 25.49 -4.48 7.44
CA PHE A 12 24.12 -4.08 7.74
C PHE A 12 23.65 -2.92 6.85
N LEU A 13 24.45 -1.85 6.75
CA LEU A 13 24.12 -0.68 5.92
C LEU A 13 24.02 -1.04 4.43
N ARG A 14 24.92 -1.91 3.93
CA ARG A 14 24.85 -2.44 2.57
C ARG A 14 23.57 -3.24 2.33
N SER A 15 23.20 -4.11 3.27
CA SER A 15 21.96 -4.88 3.19
C SER A 15 20.73 -3.97 3.18
N ARG A 16 20.71 -2.96 4.07
CA ARG A 16 19.64 -1.95 4.12
C ARG A 16 19.53 -1.17 2.81
N ALA A 17 20.63 -0.68 2.27
CA ALA A 17 20.65 0.02 0.99
C ALA A 17 20.15 -0.86 -0.16
N ASN A 18 20.56 -2.12 -0.20
CA ASN A 18 20.08 -3.08 -1.21
C ASN A 18 18.58 -3.36 -1.08
N SER A 19 18.05 -3.47 0.15
CA SER A 19 16.61 -3.60 0.40
C SER A 19 15.84 -2.39 -0.11
N LEU A 20 16.30 -1.17 0.18
CA LEU A 20 15.68 0.07 -0.30
C LEU A 20 15.72 0.20 -1.83
N ARG A 21 16.80 -0.24 -2.48
CA ARG A 21 16.89 -0.27 -3.96
C ARG A 21 15.91 -1.23 -4.61
N LYS A 22 15.60 -2.36 -3.97
CA LYS A 22 14.65 -3.36 -4.48
C LYS A 22 13.19 -2.99 -4.22
N ARG A 23 12.92 -2.05 -3.30
CA ARG A 23 11.58 -1.67 -2.84
C ARG A 23 10.63 -1.24 -3.98
N PRO A 24 11.03 -0.37 -4.94
CA PRO A 24 10.18 0.01 -6.07
C PRO A 24 9.64 -1.18 -6.86
N TYR A 25 10.52 -2.15 -7.14
CA TYR A 25 10.16 -3.38 -7.85
C TYR A 25 9.19 -4.24 -7.03
N LEU A 26 9.47 -4.42 -5.73
CA LEU A 26 8.61 -5.21 -4.84
C LEU A 26 7.21 -4.59 -4.70
N ILE A 27 7.11 -3.25 -4.57
CA ILE A 27 5.82 -2.54 -4.51
C ILE A 27 5.05 -2.73 -5.81
N ARG A 28 5.70 -2.51 -6.96
CA ARG A 28 5.06 -2.68 -8.27
C ARG A 28 4.56 -4.11 -8.47
N LYS A 29 5.41 -5.10 -8.18
CA LYS A 29 5.06 -6.52 -8.29
C LYS A 29 3.86 -6.86 -7.39
N PHE A 30 3.91 -6.47 -6.12
CA PHE A 30 2.84 -6.73 -5.16
C PHE A 30 1.51 -6.08 -5.59
N LEU A 31 1.52 -4.80 -5.97
CA LEU A 31 0.31 -4.12 -6.42
C LEU A 31 -0.27 -4.76 -7.69
N ASN A 32 0.56 -5.12 -8.66
CA ASN A 32 0.09 -5.81 -9.86
C ASN A 32 -0.54 -7.17 -9.53
N GLU A 33 0.09 -7.96 -8.65
CA GLU A 33 -0.47 -9.24 -8.19
C GLU A 33 -1.81 -9.05 -7.48
N LEU A 34 -1.95 -8.03 -6.64
CA LEU A 34 -3.21 -7.70 -5.98
C LEU A 34 -4.32 -7.34 -6.98
N VAL A 35 -4.02 -6.52 -7.98
CA VAL A 35 -4.99 -6.15 -9.02
C VAL A 35 -5.45 -7.37 -9.80
N CYS A 36 -4.52 -8.25 -10.18
CA CYS A 36 -4.85 -9.49 -10.88
C CYS A 36 -5.71 -10.45 -10.02
N LEU A 37 -5.42 -10.54 -8.72
CA LEU A 37 -6.12 -11.45 -7.82
C LEU A 37 -7.53 -10.99 -7.45
N LEU A 38 -7.69 -9.69 -7.20
CA LEU A 38 -8.94 -9.15 -6.68
C LEU A 38 -9.88 -8.67 -7.79
N GLY A 39 -9.33 -8.20 -8.92
CA GLY A 39 -10.09 -7.85 -10.11
C GLY A 39 -11.28 -6.93 -9.80
N HIS A 40 -12.43 -7.19 -10.42
CA HIS A 40 -13.65 -6.37 -10.28
C HIS A 40 -14.30 -6.42 -8.89
N GLU A 41 -13.84 -7.30 -8.00
CA GLU A 41 -14.41 -7.45 -6.65
C GLU A 41 -13.79 -6.50 -5.63
N ALA A 42 -12.79 -5.70 -6.03
CA ALA A 42 -12.13 -4.77 -5.13
C ALA A 42 -11.65 -3.46 -5.77
N THR A 43 -11.53 -2.43 -4.93
CA THR A 43 -10.80 -1.19 -5.24
C THR A 43 -9.55 -1.13 -4.36
N VAL A 44 -8.39 -0.91 -4.97
CA VAL A 44 -7.07 -0.89 -4.33
C VAL A 44 -6.55 0.54 -4.31
N ILE A 45 -6.27 1.05 -3.11
CA ILE A 45 -5.89 2.44 -2.87
C ILE A 45 -4.59 2.47 -2.10
N VAL A 46 -3.60 3.21 -2.59
CA VAL A 46 -2.40 3.55 -1.82
C VAL A 46 -2.58 4.95 -1.26
N PHE A 47 -2.37 5.12 0.04
CA PHE A 47 -2.52 6.40 0.72
C PHE A 47 -1.26 6.81 1.48
N GLY A 48 -1.33 7.92 2.22
CA GLY A 48 -0.23 8.38 3.07
C GLY A 48 1.00 8.85 2.29
N GLY A 49 2.20 8.56 2.81
CA GLY A 49 3.45 9.08 2.26
C GLY A 49 3.71 8.67 0.80
N ARG A 50 3.20 7.49 0.42
CA ARG A 50 3.30 6.91 -0.92
C ARG A 50 2.06 7.15 -1.79
N GLY A 51 1.05 7.87 -1.29
CA GLY A 51 -0.21 8.17 -1.98
C GLY A 51 -0.08 9.22 -3.09
N SER A 52 1.01 9.22 -3.86
CA SER A 52 1.21 10.06 -5.04
C SER A 52 2.09 9.34 -6.07
N LEU A 53 1.89 9.64 -7.36
CA LEU A 53 2.64 9.00 -8.46
C LEU A 53 4.17 9.19 -8.33
N ASP A 54 4.61 10.33 -7.80
CA ASP A 54 6.04 10.62 -7.62
C ASP A 54 6.69 9.77 -6.52
N THR A 55 5.91 9.31 -5.53
CA THR A 55 6.45 8.67 -4.32
C THR A 55 6.14 7.19 -4.21
N ILE A 56 5.09 6.68 -4.89
CA ILE A 56 4.64 5.29 -4.78
C ILE A 56 5.78 4.28 -5.01
N TYR A 57 6.52 4.45 -6.10
CA TYR A 57 7.64 3.58 -6.47
C TYR A 57 9.00 4.17 -6.11
N SER A 58 9.06 5.11 -5.15
CA SER A 58 10.32 5.65 -4.68
C SER A 58 11.09 4.64 -3.80
N SER A 59 12.41 4.80 -3.74
CA SER A 59 13.28 4.05 -2.82
C SER A 59 13.30 4.64 -1.39
N GLU A 60 12.43 5.60 -1.08
CA GLU A 60 12.35 6.18 0.26
C GLU A 60 12.10 5.09 1.32
N PRO A 61 12.60 5.25 2.55
CA PRO A 61 12.43 4.27 3.61
C PRO A 61 11.03 4.27 4.23
N ARG A 62 10.00 4.75 3.52
CA ARG A 62 8.59 4.75 3.96
C ARG A 62 7.89 3.45 3.66
N ASP A 63 6.95 3.08 4.53
CA ASP A 63 6.13 1.89 4.37
C ASP A 63 5.03 2.11 3.32
N LEU A 64 4.38 1.03 2.91
CA LEU A 64 3.29 1.06 1.94
C LEU A 64 1.95 1.02 2.68
N ASP A 65 1.30 2.18 2.79
CA ASP A 65 -0.05 2.29 3.35
C ASP A 65 -1.08 1.91 2.27
N LEU A 66 -1.76 0.78 2.47
CA LEU A 66 -2.66 0.19 1.50
C LEU A 66 -4.06 0.03 2.08
N MET A 67 -5.07 0.51 1.36
CA MET A 67 -6.47 0.26 1.66
C MET A 67 -7.09 -0.54 0.53
N VAL A 68 -7.73 -1.66 0.86
CA VAL A 68 -8.44 -2.51 -0.09
C VAL A 68 -9.91 -2.55 0.30
N ILE A 69 -10.76 -2.03 -0.58
CA ILE A 69 -12.21 -2.06 -0.40
C ILE A 69 -12.72 -3.27 -1.18
N VAL A 70 -13.47 -4.15 -0.53
CA VAL A 70 -14.04 -5.36 -1.14
C VAL A 70 -15.55 -5.38 -1.03
N LYS A 71 -16.21 -6.05 -1.96
CA LYS A 71 -17.68 -6.15 -1.96
C LYS A 71 -18.22 -6.93 -0.76
N ASP A 72 -17.70 -8.13 -0.52
CA ASP A 72 -18.29 -9.07 0.45
C ASP A 72 -17.33 -9.59 1.52
N ASN A 73 -16.35 -10.43 1.16
CA ASN A 73 -15.61 -11.23 2.14
C ASN A 73 -14.24 -10.63 2.48
N VAL A 74 -14.19 -9.85 3.57
CA VAL A 74 -12.97 -9.21 4.10
C VAL A 74 -11.90 -10.26 4.45
N SER A 75 -12.24 -11.29 5.22
CA SER A 75 -11.26 -12.30 5.68
C SER A 75 -10.61 -13.06 4.54
N LYS A 76 -11.38 -13.44 3.51
CA LYS A 76 -10.84 -14.07 2.30
C LYS A 76 -9.89 -13.13 1.56
N ALA A 77 -10.25 -11.85 1.45
CA ALA A 77 -9.39 -10.87 0.80
C ALA A 77 -8.09 -10.66 1.60
N GLU A 78 -8.16 -10.54 2.92
CA GLU A 78 -6.98 -10.48 3.79
C GLU A 78 -6.06 -11.68 3.58
N GLU A 79 -6.60 -12.89 3.61
CA GLU A 79 -5.83 -14.12 3.36
C GLU A 79 -5.10 -14.08 2.01
N LEU A 80 -5.82 -13.73 0.93
CA LEU A 80 -5.23 -13.61 -0.41
C LEU A 80 -4.11 -12.56 -0.44
N ILE A 81 -4.33 -11.40 0.17
CA ILE A 81 -3.36 -10.31 0.22
C ILE A 81 -2.09 -10.73 0.98
N TYR A 82 -2.24 -11.35 2.15
CA TYR A 82 -1.11 -11.77 2.97
C TYR A 82 -0.32 -12.93 2.34
N ASN A 83 -0.97 -13.78 1.53
CA ASN A 83 -0.31 -14.84 0.79
C ASN A 83 0.63 -14.32 -0.31
N VAL A 84 0.33 -13.17 -0.91
CA VAL A 84 1.18 -12.55 -1.96
C VAL A 84 2.06 -11.41 -1.47
N LYS A 85 1.79 -10.84 -0.29
CA LYS A 85 2.60 -9.77 0.29
C LYS A 85 4.07 -10.24 0.45
N PRO A 86 5.04 -9.56 -0.20
CA PRO A 86 6.44 -9.89 -0.01
C PRO A 86 6.85 -9.73 1.45
N ARG A 87 7.42 -10.79 2.06
CA ARG A 87 7.83 -10.78 3.48
C ARG A 87 8.74 -9.62 3.88
N THR A 88 9.54 -9.13 2.93
CA THR A 88 10.51 -8.03 3.15
C THR A 88 9.95 -6.65 2.85
N LEU A 89 8.69 -6.56 2.37
CA LEU A 89 8.03 -5.29 2.09
C LEU A 89 7.18 -4.89 3.31
N PRO A 90 7.59 -3.85 4.05
CA PRO A 90 6.75 -3.29 5.10
C PRO A 90 5.58 -2.54 4.45
N ALA A 91 4.40 -2.92 4.87
CA ALA A 91 3.14 -2.45 4.31
C ALA A 91 2.08 -2.59 5.39
N ASP A 92 1.35 -1.50 5.63
CA ASP A 92 0.20 -1.42 6.52
C ASP A 92 -1.05 -1.58 5.67
N ILE A 93 -1.80 -2.65 5.90
CA ILE A 93 -2.90 -3.06 5.03
C ILE A 93 -4.20 -2.99 5.82
N ILE A 94 -5.16 -2.23 5.28
CA ILE A 94 -6.50 -2.10 5.81
C ILE A 94 -7.46 -2.65 4.78
N VAL A 95 -8.25 -3.67 5.16
CA VAL A 95 -9.28 -4.24 4.29
C VAL A 95 -10.64 -3.86 4.86
N LEU A 96 -11.49 -3.26 4.03
CA LEU A 96 -12.84 -2.81 4.42
C LEU A 96 -13.87 -3.38 3.48
N LYS A 97 -15.07 -3.65 4.01
CA LYS A 97 -16.22 -3.99 3.18
C LYS A 97 -16.87 -2.72 2.63
N LEU A 98 -17.37 -2.78 1.40
CA LEU A 98 -17.94 -1.64 0.67
C LEU A 98 -19.08 -0.95 1.44
N ASP A 99 -19.95 -1.73 2.09
CA ASP A 99 -21.07 -1.22 2.91
C ASP A 99 -20.62 -0.42 4.15
N THR A 100 -19.43 -0.72 4.68
CA THR A 100 -18.81 0.01 5.80
C THR A 100 -17.93 1.17 5.36
N PHE A 101 -17.57 1.24 4.08
CA PHE A 101 -16.67 2.27 3.56
C PHE A 101 -17.38 3.62 3.40
N ASN A 102 -16.91 4.63 4.14
CA ASN A 102 -17.42 5.99 4.03
C ASN A 102 -16.27 7.01 3.99
N PRO A 103 -15.80 7.41 2.80
CA PRO A 103 -14.64 8.31 2.65
C PRO A 103 -14.90 9.74 3.13
N CYS A 104 -16.15 10.12 3.38
CA CYS A 104 -16.51 11.44 3.92
C CYS A 104 -16.36 11.52 5.44
N LYS A 105 -16.23 10.39 6.16
CA LYS A 105 -16.09 10.38 7.63
C LYS A 105 -14.65 10.63 8.07
N GLY A 106 -14.49 11.39 9.16
CA GLY A 106 -13.26 12.07 9.57
C GLY A 106 -11.94 11.33 9.40
N VAL A 107 -11.81 10.12 9.97
CA VAL A 107 -10.54 9.36 9.90
C VAL A 107 -10.22 8.94 8.47
N LEU A 108 -11.18 8.34 7.75
CA LEU A 108 -10.97 7.92 6.35
C LEU A 108 -10.70 9.12 5.44
N ARG A 109 -11.43 10.23 5.63
CA ARG A 109 -11.19 11.47 4.88
C ARG A 109 -9.76 11.97 5.06
N ASN A 110 -9.24 11.94 6.29
CA ASN A 110 -7.88 12.38 6.59
C ASN A 110 -6.82 11.43 6.02
N MET A 111 -7.02 10.12 6.12
CA MET A 111 -6.11 9.12 5.55
C MET A 111 -6.01 9.25 4.03
N LEU A 112 -7.15 9.53 3.37
CA LEU A 112 -7.26 9.64 1.93
C LEU A 112 -6.87 11.02 1.39
N LYS A 113 -6.49 12.01 2.22
CA LYS A 113 -6.04 13.34 1.73
C LYS A 113 -4.94 13.27 0.68
N LYS A 114 -4.04 12.30 0.83
CA LYS A 114 -2.99 11.98 -0.14
C LYS A 114 -3.14 10.52 -0.51
N HIS A 115 -3.80 10.26 -1.64
CA HIS A 115 -4.05 8.92 -2.12
C HIS A 115 -3.91 8.82 -3.64
N ILE A 116 -3.71 7.60 -4.10
CA ILE A 116 -3.84 7.20 -5.49
C ILE A 116 -4.63 5.90 -5.55
N ILE A 117 -5.56 5.83 -6.49
CA ILE A 117 -6.30 4.62 -6.77
C ILE A 117 -5.48 3.83 -7.80
N ILE A 118 -5.03 2.64 -7.39
CA ILE A 118 -4.26 1.73 -8.23
C ILE A 118 -5.18 0.93 -9.14
N HIS A 119 -6.34 0.58 -8.62
CA HIS A 119 -7.35 -0.18 -9.34
C HIS A 119 -8.73 0.13 -8.76
N ASP A 120 -9.72 0.37 -9.62
CA ASP A 120 -11.09 0.71 -9.23
C ASP A 120 -12.09 -0.32 -9.73
N GLY A 121 -11.99 -1.56 -9.24
CA GLY A 121 -12.89 -2.64 -9.63
C GLY A 121 -14.34 -2.39 -9.21
N LEU A 122 -14.56 -1.66 -8.10
CA LEU A 122 -15.89 -1.34 -7.58
C LEU A 122 -16.48 -0.03 -8.12
N GLY A 123 -15.74 0.75 -8.91
CA GLY A 123 -16.22 2.00 -9.49
C GLY A 123 -16.47 3.12 -8.46
N ILE A 124 -15.77 3.11 -7.33
CA ILE A 124 -15.99 4.04 -6.21
C ILE A 124 -15.08 5.28 -6.25
N LYS A 125 -14.24 5.44 -7.28
CA LYS A 125 -13.38 6.61 -7.43
C LYS A 125 -14.15 7.93 -7.29
N SER A 126 -15.28 8.06 -8.00
CA SER A 126 -16.06 9.30 -7.97
C SER A 126 -16.62 9.65 -6.58
N LEU A 127 -16.90 8.63 -5.75
CA LEU A 127 -17.32 8.82 -4.36
C LEU A 127 -16.16 9.36 -3.50
N ILE A 128 -14.95 8.81 -3.69
CA ILE A 128 -13.75 9.25 -2.96
C ILE A 128 -13.41 10.68 -3.35
N ASP A 129 -13.39 10.99 -4.65
CA ASP A 129 -13.04 12.31 -5.16
C ASP A 129 -13.96 13.40 -4.58
N LYS A 130 -15.28 13.16 -4.51
CA LYS A 130 -16.25 14.09 -3.92
C LYS A 130 -16.01 14.38 -2.43
N CYS A 131 -15.56 13.37 -1.67
CA CYS A 131 -15.37 13.50 -0.22
C CYS A 131 -14.01 14.14 0.15
N VAL A 132 -12.99 13.87 -0.65
CA VAL A 132 -11.60 14.25 -0.35
C VAL A 132 -11.22 15.56 -1.03
N HIS A 133 -11.65 15.78 -2.27
CA HIS A 133 -11.39 16.99 -3.05
C HIS A 133 -12.55 17.98 -3.00
N VAL A 134 -13.01 18.29 -1.78
CA VAL A 134 -13.85 19.47 -1.56
C VAL A 134 -12.95 20.69 -1.74
N ILE A 135 -13.05 21.33 -2.91
CA ILE A 135 -12.53 22.68 -3.17
C ILE A 135 -13.28 23.66 -2.27
#